data_AF-A0A914SKD3-F1
#
_entry.id   AF-A0A914SKD3-F1
#
_cell.length_a   1.000
_cell.length_b   1.000
_cell.length_c   1.000
_cell.angle_alpha   90.00
_cell.angle_beta   90.00
_cell.angle_gamma   90.00
#
_symmetry.space_group_name_H-M   'P 1'
#
loop_
_entity.id
_entity.type
_entity.pdbx_description
1 polymer ?
#
loop_
_entity_poly.entity_id
_entity_poly.type
_entity_poly.pdbx_seq_one_letter_code
_entity_poly.pdbx_strand_id
1 'polypeptide(L)'
;MDILQEIQLQLYEAFNSQNPELFDTVFEIDGKKLYAEKLRLSLISSTFNSMLSDRWISKNDVIPIKDYSFNDFKEFLTFLYSGECQLNDKNIFTMIDIAEFYQKIFFN
;
A
#
# COMPACT_ATOMS: atom_id res chain seq x y z
N MET A 1 13.74 -17.63 12.30
CA MET A 1 12.64 -16.90 11.68
C MET A 1 11.39 -17.72 11.95
N ASP A 2 10.37 -17.12 12.56
CA ASP A 2 9.07 -17.80 12.72
C ASP A 2 8.27 -17.74 11.40
N ILE A 3 7.19 -18.53 11.33
CA ILE A 3 6.35 -18.63 10.13
C ILE A 3 5.72 -17.28 9.74
N LEU A 4 5.44 -16.41 10.72
CA LEU A 4 4.84 -15.10 10.44
C LEU A 4 5.83 -14.18 9.73
N GLN A 5 7.08 -14.16 10.20
CA GLN A 5 8.15 -13.40 9.55
C GLN A 5 8.42 -13.91 8.13
N GLU A 6 8.35 -15.22 7.90
CA GLU A 6 8.54 -15.79 6.57
C GLU A 6 7.43 -15.39 5.59
N ILE A 7 6.17 -15.44 6.03
CA ILE A 7 5.02 -14.98 5.22
C ILE A 7 5.15 -13.49 4.90
N GLN A 8 5.53 -12.67 5.89
CA GLN A 8 5.71 -11.23 5.69
C GLN A 8 6.82 -10.91 4.67
N LEU A 9 7.94 -11.64 4.73
CA LEU A 9 9.02 -11.51 3.75
C LEU A 9 8.55 -11.86 2.34
N GLN A 10 7.82 -12.96 2.17
CA GLN A 10 7.28 -13.37 0.87
C GLN A 10 6.30 -12.35 0.29
N LEU A 11 5.42 -11.78 1.13
CA LEU A 11 4.50 -10.73 0.72
C LEU A 11 5.23 -9.45 0.30
N TYR A 12 6.28 -9.07 1.03
CA TYR A 12 7.13 -7.93 0.68
C TYR A 12 7.88 -8.15 -0.63
N GLU A 13 8.46 -9.33 -0.85
CA GLU A 13 9.13 -9.69 -2.11
C GLU A 13 8.15 -9.69 -3.29
N ALA A 14 6.96 -10.25 -3.11
CA ALA A 14 5.89 -10.22 -4.11
C ALA A 14 5.52 -8.77 -4.45
N PHE A 15 5.28 -7.91 -3.45
CA PHE A 15 5.00 -6.49 -3.66
C PHE A 15 6.14 -5.79 -4.41
N ASN A 16 7.39 -6.00 -4.01
CA ASN A 16 8.53 -5.38 -4.66
C ASN A 16 8.75 -5.83 -6.11
N SER A 17 8.36 -7.06 -6.45
CA SER A 17 8.46 -7.56 -7.82
C SER A 17 7.64 -6.73 -8.81
N GLN A 18 6.56 -6.10 -8.32
CA GLN A 18 5.59 -5.36 -9.14
C GLN A 18 5.10 -6.17 -10.36
N ASN A 19 5.02 -7.51 -10.22
CA ASN A 19 4.50 -8.40 -11.24
C ASN A 19 2.96 -8.23 -11.35
N PRO A 20 2.43 -7.72 -12.48
CA PRO A 20 1.00 -7.47 -12.64
C PRO A 20 0.11 -8.71 -12.48
N GLU A 21 0.65 -9.92 -12.69
CA GLU A 21 -0.11 -11.16 -12.58
C GLU A 21 -0.45 -11.54 -11.13
N LEU A 22 0.24 -10.96 -10.16
CA LEU A 22 0.06 -11.24 -8.72
C LEU A 22 -0.96 -10.31 -8.04
N PHE A 23 -1.43 -9.28 -8.73
CA PHE A 23 -2.17 -8.18 -8.11
C PHE A 23 -3.50 -7.92 -8.80
N ASP A 24 -4.51 -7.52 -8.02
CA ASP A 24 -5.87 -7.29 -8.48
C ASP A 24 -6.27 -5.80 -8.50
N THR A 25 -5.37 -4.92 -8.03
CA THR A 25 -5.49 -3.45 -8.07
C THR A 25 -4.22 -2.79 -8.59
N VAL A 26 -4.40 -1.65 -9.26
CA VAL A 26 -3.33 -0.77 -9.73
C VAL A 26 -3.58 0.64 -9.23
N PHE A 27 -2.60 1.26 -8.58
CA PHE A 27 -2.61 2.70 -8.34
C PHE A 27 -1.85 3.41 -9.45
N GLU A 28 -2.41 4.50 -9.96
CA GLU A 28 -1.74 5.38 -10.89
C GLU A 28 -1.35 6.69 -10.18
N ILE A 29 -0.05 6.95 -10.10
CA ILE A 29 0.52 8.12 -9.43
C ILE A 29 1.53 8.76 -10.39
N ASP A 30 1.34 10.03 -10.75
CA ASP A 30 2.21 10.74 -11.70
C ASP A 30 2.46 9.97 -13.02
N GLY A 31 1.45 9.26 -13.53
CA GLY A 31 1.54 8.42 -14.72
C GLY A 31 2.32 7.10 -14.55
N LYS A 32 2.76 6.79 -13.33
CA LYS A 32 3.39 5.51 -12.97
C LYS A 32 2.38 4.58 -12.33
N LYS A 33 2.54 3.28 -12.57
CA LYS A 33 1.70 2.23 -12.00
C LYS A 33 2.35 1.60 -10.77
N LEU A 34 1.56 1.36 -9.74
CA LEU A 34 1.93 0.63 -8.54
C LEU A 34 0.89 -0.48 -8.30
N TYR A 35 1.31 -1.74 -8.43
CA TYR A 35 0.45 -2.90 -8.31
C TYR A 35 0.37 -3.37 -6.84
N ALA A 36 -0.82 -3.73 -6.39
CA ALA A 36 -1.08 -4.13 -5.01
C ALA A 36 -2.31 -5.06 -4.88
N GLU A 37 -2.48 -5.66 -3.71
CA GLU A 37 -3.54 -6.64 -3.42
C GLU A 37 -4.68 -6.04 -2.58
N LYS A 38 -5.90 -6.03 -3.11
CA LYS A 38 -7.09 -5.45 -2.43
C LYS A 38 -7.34 -6.05 -1.07
N LEU A 39 -7.22 -7.38 -0.95
CA LEU A 39 -7.47 -8.10 0.29
C LEU A 39 -6.57 -7.56 1.41
N ARG A 40 -5.27 -7.50 1.15
CA ARG A 40 -4.30 -7.04 2.16
C ARG A 40 -4.53 -5.59 2.55
N LEU A 41 -4.77 -4.70 1.59
CA LEU A 41 -5.05 -3.29 1.86
C LEU A 41 -6.33 -3.12 2.69
N SER A 42 -7.39 -3.85 2.34
CA SER A 42 -8.69 -3.77 3.02
C SER A 42 -8.65 -4.33 4.44
N LEU A 43 -7.82 -5.36 4.69
CA LEU A 43 -7.62 -5.91 6.03
C LEU A 43 -6.92 -4.93 6.98
N ILE A 44 -5.98 -4.13 6.45
CA ILE A 44 -5.10 -3.27 7.26
C ILE A 44 -5.67 -1.85 7.40
N SER A 45 -6.55 -1.42 6.49
CA SER A 45 -7.02 -0.04 6.40
C SER A 45 -8.51 0.04 6.13
N SER A 46 -9.25 0.67 7.05
CA SER A 46 -10.67 0.96 6.86
C SER A 46 -10.91 1.91 5.68
N THR A 47 -10.00 2.85 5.43
CA THR A 47 -10.04 3.76 4.27
C THR A 47 -9.91 2.97 2.96
N PHE A 48 -8.94 2.06 2.83
CA PHE A 48 -8.82 1.20 1.65
C PHE A 48 -10.02 0.27 1.51
N ASN A 49 -10.49 -0.33 2.60
CA ASN A 49 -11.68 -1.19 2.57
C ASN A 49 -12.90 -0.44 2.00
N SER A 50 -13.13 0.80 2.45
CA SER A 50 -14.20 1.64 1.90
C SER A 50 -13.92 2.08 0.46
N MET A 51 -12.67 2.35 0.10
CA MET A 51 -12.31 2.78 -1.25
C MET A 51 -12.47 1.65 -2.29
N LEU A 52 -12.30 0.40 -1.86
CA LEU A 52 -12.27 -0.80 -2.69
C LEU A 52 -13.57 -1.64 -2.60
N SER A 53 -14.49 -1.33 -1.68
CA SER A 53 -15.72 -2.11 -1.42
C SER A 53 -16.59 -2.36 -2.66
N ASP A 54 -16.64 -1.40 -3.57
CA ASP A 54 -17.48 -1.51 -4.78
C ASP A 54 -16.69 -2.08 -5.97
N ARG A 55 -15.41 -2.41 -5.74
CA ARG A 55 -14.42 -2.75 -6.76
C ARG A 55 -13.93 -4.18 -6.70
N TRP A 56 -14.42 -5.01 -5.77
CA TRP A 56 -13.91 -6.37 -5.57
C TRP A 56 -14.02 -7.28 -6.79
N ILE A 57 -15.03 -7.08 -7.65
CA ILE A 57 -15.28 -7.93 -8.82
C ILE A 57 -14.41 -7.49 -10.03
N SER A 58 -14.01 -6.22 -10.09
CA SER A 58 -13.21 -5.69 -11.20
C SER A 58 -11.77 -6.17 -11.08
N LYS A 59 -11.26 -6.85 -12.12
CA LYS A 59 -9.82 -7.11 -12.22
C LYS A 59 -9.17 -5.93 -12.92
N ASN A 60 -8.12 -5.38 -12.32
CA ASN A 60 -7.29 -4.29 -12.87
C ASN A 60 -7.90 -2.88 -12.77
N ASP A 61 -8.64 -2.58 -11.70
CA ASP A 61 -9.05 -1.20 -11.43
C ASP A 61 -7.79 -0.32 -11.27
N VAL A 62 -7.72 0.71 -12.12
CA VAL A 62 -6.71 1.76 -12.03
C VAL A 62 -7.27 2.87 -11.16
N ILE A 63 -6.66 3.07 -10.00
CA ILE A 63 -7.10 4.05 -9.02
C ILE A 63 -6.10 5.21 -9.01
N PRO A 64 -6.51 6.42 -9.41
CA PRO A 64 -5.62 7.56 -9.42
C PRO A 64 -5.34 8.06 -7.99
N ILE A 65 -4.08 8.29 -7.68
CA ILE A 65 -3.63 8.97 -6.46
C ILE A 65 -3.02 10.29 -6.89
N LYS A 66 -3.51 11.40 -6.33
CA LYS A 66 -3.12 12.77 -6.75
C LYS A 66 -2.41 13.56 -5.65
N ASP A 67 -2.62 13.17 -4.40
CA ASP A 67 -2.17 13.95 -3.25
C ASP A 67 -0.74 13.59 -2.82
N TYR A 68 -0.20 12.50 -3.35
CA TYR A 68 1.09 11.93 -2.94
C TYR A 68 1.98 11.62 -4.14
N SER A 69 3.28 11.77 -3.95
CA SER A 69 4.25 11.34 -4.96
C SER A 69 4.29 9.82 -5.06
N PHE A 70 4.72 9.29 -6.20
CA PHE A 70 4.90 7.85 -6.37
C PHE A 70 5.80 7.23 -5.29
N ASN A 71 6.87 7.94 -4.91
CA ASN A 71 7.85 7.42 -3.95
C ASN A 71 7.26 7.37 -2.53
N ASP A 72 6.57 8.43 -2.10
CA ASP A 72 5.99 8.47 -0.75
C ASP A 72 4.86 7.45 -0.62
N PHE A 73 3.99 7.35 -1.64
CA PHE A 73 2.90 6.37 -1.62
C PHE A 73 3.43 4.93 -1.68
N LYS A 74 4.49 4.68 -2.48
CA LYS A 74 5.15 3.38 -2.50
C LYS A 74 5.78 3.04 -1.15
N GLU A 75 6.46 3.99 -0.50
CA GLU A 75 7.07 3.78 0.81
C GLU A 75 6.02 3.45 1.88
N PHE A 76 4.87 4.12 1.82
CA PHE A 76 3.73 3.76 2.67
C PHE A 76 3.21 2.35 2.42
N LEU A 77 3.03 1.94 1.16
CA LEU A 77 2.66 0.55 0.90
C LEU A 77 3.76 -0.43 1.34
N THR A 78 5.04 -0.10 1.16
CA THR A 78 6.15 -0.91 1.69
C THR A 78 6.00 -1.13 3.19
N PHE A 79 5.62 -0.10 3.96
CA PHE A 79 5.30 -0.24 5.38
C PHE A 79 4.14 -1.22 5.64
N LEU A 80 3.06 -1.15 4.87
CA LEU A 80 1.94 -2.10 5.02
C LEU A 80 2.33 -3.56 4.69
N TYR A 81 3.32 -3.78 3.82
CA TYR A 81 3.78 -5.12 3.45
C TYR A 81 4.89 -5.66 4.35
N SER A 82 5.83 -4.81 4.75
CA SER A 82 7.04 -5.21 5.49
C SER A 82 7.02 -4.85 6.97
N GLY A 83 6.10 -3.99 7.42
CA GLY A 83 6.12 -3.41 8.78
C GLY A 83 7.23 -2.38 9.00
N GLU A 84 8.04 -2.08 7.98
CA GLU A 84 9.18 -1.18 8.04
C GLU A 84 9.07 -0.11 6.94
N CYS A 85 9.60 1.08 7.22
CA CYS A 85 9.80 2.11 6.21
C CYS A 85 11.08 2.91 6.49
N GLN A 86 11.62 3.49 5.43
CA GLN A 86 12.78 4.38 5.48
C GLN A 86 12.30 5.81 5.63
N LEU A 87 12.40 6.33 6.86
CA LEU A 87 12.10 7.72 7.16
C LEU A 87 13.35 8.59 7.09
N ASN A 88 13.19 9.80 6.58
CA ASN A 88 14.18 10.87 6.57
C ASN A 88 13.49 12.23 6.68
N ASP A 89 14.27 13.29 6.87
CA ASP A 89 13.76 14.66 7.07
C ASP A 89 12.86 15.17 5.93
N LYS A 90 12.92 14.55 4.74
CA LYS A 90 12.12 14.95 3.57
C LYS A 90 10.77 14.24 3.49
N ASN A 91 10.66 13.00 3.97
CA ASN A 91 9.45 12.19 3.81
C ASN A 91 8.68 11.98 5.12
N ILE A 92 9.26 12.26 6.29
CA ILE A 92 8.64 11.95 7.59
C ILE A 92 7.24 12.57 7.74
N PHE A 93 7.06 13.85 7.39
CA PHE A 93 5.76 14.51 7.50
C PHE A 93 4.74 13.95 6.51
N THR A 94 5.15 13.68 5.27
CA THR A 94 4.29 13.06 4.26
C THR A 94 3.88 11.65 4.68
N MET A 95 4.79 10.87 5.26
CA MET A 95 4.50 9.51 5.74
C MET A 95 3.51 9.52 6.91
N ILE A 96 3.63 10.49 7.83
CA ILE A 96 2.64 10.68 8.90
C ILE A 96 1.28 11.03 8.30
N ASP A 97 1.22 12.00 7.38
CA ASP A 97 -0.03 12.42 6.73
C ASP A 97 -0.73 11.26 5.99
N ILE A 98 0.01 10.51 5.16
CA ILE A 98 -0.51 9.33 4.46
C ILE A 98 -1.05 8.28 5.46
N ALA A 99 -0.29 8.01 6.52
CA ALA A 99 -0.66 7.00 7.50
C ALA A 99 -1.90 7.40 8.31
N GLU A 100 -2.04 8.68 8.67
CA GLU A 100 -3.24 9.23 9.31
C GLU A 100 -4.46 9.10 8.39
N PHE A 101 -4.31 9.41 7.09
CA PHE A 101 -5.40 9.32 6.13
C PHE A 101 -5.86 7.88 5.87
N TYR A 102 -4.92 6.98 5.54
CA TYR A 102 -5.26 5.62 5.12
C TYR A 102 -5.42 4.66 6.29
N GLN A 103 -4.60 4.73 7.32
CA GLN A 103 -4.68 3.76 8.42
C GLN A 103 -5.58 4.25 9.57
N LYS A 104 -5.79 5.58 9.71
CA LYS A 104 -6.23 6.21 10.96
C LYS A 104 -5.45 5.62 12.13
N ILE A 105 -4.15 5.91 12.19
CA ILE A 105 -3.32 5.56 13.35
C ILE A 105 -3.85 6.37 14.55
N PHE A 106 -4.79 5.80 15.31
CA PHE A 106 -4.98 6.20 16.68
C PHE A 106 -3.82 5.59 17.47
N PHE A 107 -2.89 6.44 17.91
CA PHE A 107 -2.07 6.13 19.07
C PHE A 107 -3.04 5.95 20.25
N ASN A 108 -3.44 4.70 20.51
CA ASN A 108 -4.06 4.31 21.78
C ASN A 108 -2.96 3.90 22.76
#